data_AF-A0A9D9CDB2-F1
#
_entry.id   AF-A0A9D9CDB2-F1
#
_cell.length_a   1.000
_cell.length_b   1.000
_cell.length_c   1.000
_cell.angle_alpha   90.00
_cell.angle_beta   90.00
_cell.angle_gamma   90.00
#
_symmetry.space_group_name_H-M   'P 1'
#
loop_
_entity.id
_entity.type
_entity.pdbx_description
1 polymer ?
#
loop_
_entity_poly.entity_id
_entity_poly.type
_entity_poly.pdbx_seq_one_letter_code
_entity_poly.pdbx_strand_id
1 'polypeptide(L)'
;MKALNGCVLLFASKTAQIAPQIREALEENGIGLEYTSNVQKAMDYVMDEHPCLVFFDAETDDVRALELCKKLKKIKEEWAFQTCFLIDDNKNFEEQW
;
A
#
# COMPACT_ATOMS: atom_id res chain seq x y z
N MET A 1 -2.08 -26.35 -3.29
CA MET A 1 -1.43 -25.06 -2.99
C MET A 1 -2.54 -24.09 -2.65
N LYS A 2 -2.58 -23.53 -1.42
CA LYS A 2 -3.53 -22.45 -1.11
C LYS A 2 -3.11 -21.25 -1.98
N ALA A 3 -4.01 -20.75 -2.82
CA ALA A 3 -3.80 -19.45 -3.44
C ALA A 3 -3.52 -18.47 -2.30
N LEU A 4 -2.43 -17.71 -2.40
CA LEU A 4 -2.26 -16.53 -1.58
C LEU A 4 -3.42 -15.61 -1.96
N ASN A 5 -4.52 -15.66 -1.21
CA ASN A 5 -5.53 -14.59 -1.22
C ASN A 5 -4.87 -13.37 -0.56
N GLY A 6 -3.84 -12.84 -1.21
CA GLY A 6 -3.17 -11.63 -0.82
C GLY A 6 -3.96 -10.46 -1.37
N CYS A 7 -4.28 -9.53 -0.50
CA CYS A 7 -4.76 -8.20 -0.88
C CYS A 7 -3.62 -7.21 -0.62
N VAL A 8 -3.45 -6.26 -1.53
CA VAL A 8 -2.41 -5.24 -1.48
C VAL A 8 -3.08 -3.88 -1.60
N LEU A 9 -2.65 -2.94 -0.77
CA LEU A 9 -3.04 -1.54 -0.89
C LEU A 9 -1.88 -0.76 -1.52
N LEU A 10 -2.14 0.02 -2.56
CA LEU A 10 -1.21 1.02 -3.09
C LEU A 10 -1.80 2.42 -2.87
N PHE A 11 -1.20 3.12 -1.92
CA PHE A 11 -1.51 4.51 -1.62
C PHE A 11 -0.61 5.44 -2.44
N ALA A 12 -1.19 6.24 -3.33
CA ALA A 12 -0.42 7.12 -4.21
C ALA A 12 -0.86 8.58 -4.10
N SER A 13 0.06 9.51 -3.86
CA SER A 13 -0.27 10.93 -3.74
C SER A 13 -0.39 11.66 -5.07
N LYS A 14 0.23 11.11 -6.12
CA LYS A 14 0.26 11.58 -7.52
C LYS A 14 -0.22 10.45 -8.44
N THR A 15 -0.33 10.72 -9.74
CA THR A 15 -0.51 9.67 -10.75
C THR A 15 0.75 8.80 -10.77
N ALA A 16 0.75 7.75 -9.98
CA ALA A 16 1.86 6.82 -9.80
C ALA A 16 2.27 6.24 -11.16
N GLN A 17 3.51 6.51 -11.60
CA GLN A 17 4.03 5.94 -12.85
C GLN A 17 4.29 4.44 -12.73
N ILE A 18 4.52 3.94 -11.50
CA ILE A 18 4.79 2.53 -11.23
C ILE A 18 3.53 1.72 -10.91
N ALA A 19 2.41 2.38 -10.57
CA ALA A 19 1.15 1.70 -10.29
C ALA A 19 0.67 0.75 -11.41
N PRO A 20 0.83 1.06 -12.72
CA PRO A 20 0.47 0.11 -13.78
C PRO A 20 1.31 -1.17 -13.77
N GLN A 21 2.61 -1.08 -13.51
CA GLN A 21 3.53 -2.23 -13.54
C GLN A 21 3.33 -3.14 -12.33
N ILE A 22 3.17 -2.55 -11.14
CA ILE A 22 2.81 -3.28 -9.92
C ILE A 22 1.44 -3.94 -10.11
N ARG A 23 0.49 -3.21 -10.69
CA ARG A 23 -0.85 -3.73 -10.96
C ARG A 23 -0.82 -4.93 -11.89
N GLU A 24 -0.15 -4.86 -13.04
CA GLU A 24 -0.02 -5.99 -13.97
C GLU A 24 0.57 -7.21 -13.26
N ALA A 25 1.69 -7.03 -12.55
CA ALA A 25 2.35 -8.13 -11.86
C ALA A 25 1.46 -8.79 -10.78
N LEU A 26 0.68 -7.99 -10.03
CA LEU A 26 -0.22 -8.52 -8.99
C LEU A 26 -1.47 -9.17 -9.58
N GLU A 27 -2.07 -8.58 -10.62
CA GLU A 27 -3.23 -9.13 -11.33
C GLU A 27 -2.89 -10.48 -12.00
N GLU A 28 -1.72 -10.60 -12.64
CA GLU A 28 -1.23 -11.85 -13.24
C GLU A 28 -1.08 -12.99 -12.22
N ASN A 29 -0.82 -12.64 -10.95
CA ASN A 29 -0.69 -13.60 -9.85
C ASN A 29 -2.00 -13.81 -9.08
N GLY A 30 -3.10 -13.20 -9.52
CA GLY A 30 -4.41 -13.29 -8.87
C GLY A 30 -4.47 -12.61 -7.50
N ILE A 31 -3.59 -11.64 -7.25
CA ILE A 31 -3.52 -10.86 -6.01
C ILE A 31 -4.41 -9.63 -6.16
N GLY A 32 -5.28 -9.39 -5.18
CA GLY A 32 -6.15 -8.22 -5.16
C GLY A 32 -5.33 -6.95 -4.91
N LEU A 33 -5.60 -5.90 -5.69
CA LEU A 33 -4.94 -4.59 -5.54
C LEU A 33 -5.98 -3.48 -5.45
N GLU A 34 -5.91 -2.67 -4.40
CA GLU A 34 -6.63 -1.40 -4.31
C GLU A 34 -5.68 -0.23 -4.51
N TYR A 35 -6.07 0.70 -5.38
CA TYR A 35 -5.29 1.91 -5.69
C TYR A 35 -6.07 3.14 -5.26
N THR A 36 -5.49 3.94 -4.37
CA THR A 36 -6.16 5.14 -3.86
C THR A 36 -5.18 6.23 -3.44
N SER A 37 -5.61 7.49 -3.55
CA SER A 37 -4.93 8.66 -2.98
C SER A 37 -5.69 9.23 -1.77
N ASN A 38 -6.81 8.59 -1.41
CA ASN A 38 -7.71 9.00 -0.35
C ASN A 38 -7.47 8.16 0.90
N VAL A 39 -7.15 8.83 2.00
CA VAL A 39 -6.83 8.18 3.29
C VAL A 39 -8.01 7.41 3.85
N GLN A 40 -9.24 7.92 3.76
CA GLN A 40 -10.41 7.23 4.29
C GLN A 40 -10.66 5.93 3.51
N LYS A 41 -10.65 5.99 2.18
CA LYS A 41 -10.80 4.79 1.33
C LYS A 41 -9.72 3.75 1.61
N ALA A 42 -8.48 4.20 1.81
CA ALA A 42 -7.36 3.31 2.17
C ALA A 42 -7.60 2.60 3.50
N MET A 43 -8.11 3.32 4.49
CA MET A 43 -8.45 2.75 5.80
C MET A 43 -9.62 1.77 5.73
N ASP A 44 -10.68 2.11 5.00
CA ASP A 44 -11.83 1.22 4.80
C ASP A 44 -11.36 -0.10 4.19
N TYR A 45 -10.54 -0.05 3.14
CA TYR A 45 -9.95 -1.24 2.52
C TYR A 45 -9.08 -2.05 3.48
N VAL A 46 -8.25 -1.40 4.31
CA VAL A 46 -7.39 -2.10 5.28
C VAL A 46 -8.20 -2.85 6.32
N MET A 47 -9.30 -2.26 6.78
CA MET A 47 -10.19 -2.85 7.78
C MET A 47 -11.04 -3.99 7.22
N ASP A 48 -11.46 -3.90 5.96
CA ASP A 48 -12.31 -4.90 5.32
C ASP A 48 -11.46 -6.08 4.82
N GLU A 49 -10.39 -5.80 4.08
CA GLU A 49 -9.65 -6.80 3.29
C GLU A 49 -8.38 -7.31 3.97
N HIS A 50 -7.93 -6.66 5.05
CA HIS A 50 -6.74 -7.07 5.82
C HIS A 50 -5.51 -7.33 4.91
N PRO A 51 -5.06 -6.31 4.14
CA PRO A 51 -4.01 -6.50 3.16
C PRO A 51 -2.72 -6.97 3.82
N CYS A 52 -2.01 -7.88 3.17
CA CYS A 52 -0.73 -8.37 3.67
C CYS A 52 0.41 -7.37 3.42
N LEU A 53 0.20 -6.41 2.52
CA LEU A 53 1.21 -5.43 2.10
C LEU A 53 0.54 -4.10 1.73
N VAL A 54 1.15 -3.01 2.20
CA VAL A 54 0.76 -1.64 1.88
C VAL A 54 1.95 -0.92 1.26
N PHE A 55 1.77 -0.41 0.03
CA PHE A 55 2.73 0.43 -0.68
C PHE A 55 2.36 1.90 -0.58
N PHE A 56 3.37 2.75 -0.41
CA PHE A 56 3.26 4.21 -0.48
C PHE A 56 4.06 4.72 -1.68
N ASP A 57 3.37 5.22 -2.70
CA ASP A 57 3.95 6.07 -3.77
C ASP A 57 3.65 7.53 -3.42
N ALA A 58 4.47 8.08 -2.52
CA ALA A 58 4.31 9.46 -2.08
C ALA A 58 5.66 10.07 -1.69
N GLU A 59 5.78 11.38 -1.84
CA GLU A 59 6.89 12.14 -1.29
C GLU A 59 6.93 12.02 0.24
N THR A 60 8.13 12.05 0.82
CA THR A 60 8.35 11.84 2.26
C THR A 60 7.61 12.84 3.15
N ASP A 61 7.25 14.01 2.61
CA ASP A 61 6.51 15.07 3.30
C ASP A 61 5.02 15.13 2.90
N ASP A 62 4.49 14.17 2.11
CA ASP A 62 3.06 14.15 1.78
C ASP A 62 2.23 13.94 3.06
N VAL A 63 1.43 14.96 3.38
CA VAL A 63 0.64 15.01 4.61
C VAL A 63 -0.37 13.86 4.72
N ARG A 64 -0.92 13.41 3.59
CA ARG A 64 -1.92 12.32 3.57
C ARG A 64 -1.25 10.97 3.76
N ALA A 65 -0.09 10.75 3.14
CA ALA A 65 0.71 9.56 3.36
C ALA A 65 1.15 9.46 4.82
N LEU A 66 1.66 10.55 5.41
CA LEU A 66 2.03 10.63 6.82
C LEU A 66 0.83 10.39 7.75
N GLU A 67 -0.36 10.91 7.41
CA GLU A 67 -1.59 10.64 8.16
C GLU A 67 -1.95 9.15 8.13
N LEU A 68 -1.95 8.54 6.93
CA LEU A 68 -2.24 7.12 6.78
C LEU A 68 -1.24 6.26 7.55
N CYS A 69 0.06 6.56 7.48
CA CYS A 69 1.09 5.85 8.24
C CYS A 69 0.82 5.84 9.75
N LYS A 70 0.44 7.00 10.32
CA LYS A 70 0.08 7.10 11.75
C LYS A 70 -1.11 6.22 12.11
N LYS A 71 -2.10 6.09 11.22
CA LYS A 71 -3.27 5.23 11.42
C LYS A 71 -2.88 3.75 11.31
N LEU A 72 -2.13 3.38 10.28
CA LEU A 72 -1.66 2.01 10.05
C LEU A 72 -0.75 1.50 11.16
N LYS A 73 0.09 2.37 11.74
CA LYS A 73 0.96 2.00 12.86
C LYS A 73 0.19 1.43 14.05
N LYS A 74 -0.99 1.98 14.34
CA LYS A 74 -1.87 1.46 15.40
C LYS A 74 -2.46 0.11 15.03
N ILE A 75 -2.92 -0.04 13.79
CA ILE A 75 -3.49 -1.31 13.30
C ILE A 75 -2.44 -2.41 13.29
N LYS A 76 -1.18 -2.07 12.98
CA LYS A 76 -0.07 -3.03 12.93
C LYS A 76 0.26 -3.67 14.28
N GLU A 77 -0.17 -3.06 15.39
CA GLU A 77 -0.11 -3.65 16.73
C GLU A 77 -1.13 -4.80 16.90
N GLU A 78 -2.22 -4.77 16.13
CA GLU A 78 -3.29 -5.77 16.15
C GLU A 78 -3.10 -6.83 15.07
N TRP A 79 -2.75 -6.43 13.84
CA TRP A 79 -2.60 -7.32 12.68
C TRP A 79 -1.27 -7.10 11.96
N ALA A 80 -0.59 -8.20 11.63
CA ALA A 80 0.69 -8.12 10.93
C ALA A 80 0.50 -7.92 9.41
N PHE A 81 1.05 -6.82 8.89
CA PHE A 81 1.19 -6.57 7.46
C PHE A 81 2.49 -5.78 7.18
N GLN A 82 3.01 -5.91 5.95
CA GLN A 82 4.21 -5.21 5.51
C GLN A 82 3.89 -3.80 5.00
N THR A 83 4.85 -2.89 5.13
CA THR A 83 4.68 -1.48 4.79
C THR A 83 5.92 -1.01 4.03
N CYS A 84 5.75 -0.66 2.76
CA CYS A 84 6.85 -0.30 1.86
C CYS A 84 6.64 1.10 1.28
N PHE A 85 7.68 1.92 1.28
CA PHE A 85 7.70 3.22 0.65
C PHE A 85 8.49 3.13 -0.65
N LEU A 86 7.88 3.62 -1.72
CA LEU A 86 8.55 3.87 -2.98
C LEU A 86 9.34 5.17 -2.84
N ILE A 87 10.64 5.09 -3.03
CA ILE A 87 11.57 6.22 -2.95
C ILE A 87 12.36 6.34 -4.25
N ASP A 88 13.05 7.46 -4.42
CA ASP A 88 13.91 7.76 -5.58
C ASP A 88 13.20 7.63 -6.94
N ASP A 89 12.06 8.30 -7.11
CA ASP A 89 11.29 8.26 -8.37
C ASP A 89 10.91 6.82 -8.77
N ASN A 90 10.44 6.05 -7.79
CA ASN A 90 10.02 4.65 -7.92
C ASN A 90 11.15 3.66 -8.28
N LYS A 91 12.42 4.01 -8.05
CA LYS A 91 13.56 3.12 -8.34
C LYS A 91 13.99 2.26 -7.16
N ASN A 92 13.63 2.65 -5.93
CA ASN A 92 14.03 1.96 -4.71
C ASN A 92 12.83 1.75 -3.78
N PHE A 93 12.92 0.73 -2.91
CA PHE A 93 11.93 0.43 -1.88
C PHE A 93 12.59 0.50 -0.50
N GLU A 94 11.95 1.18 0.45
CA GLU A 94 12.33 1.12 1.86
C GLU A 94 11.18 0.62 2.73
N GLU A 95 11.46 -0.36 3.59
CA GLU A 95 10.54 -0.78 4.65
C GLU A 95 10.65 0.21 5.81
N GLN A 96 9.55 0.85 6.23
CA GLN A 96 9.54 1.76 7.39
C GLN A 96 8.50 1.36 8.45
N TRP A 97 8.76 1.74 9.72
CA TRP A 97 8.20 1.18 10.96
C TRP A 97 7.18 2.09 11.67
#